data_AF-A0A1E1WJM1-F1
#
_entry.id   AF-A0A1E1WJM1-F1
#
_cell.length_a   1.000
_cell.length_b   1.000
_cell.length_c   1.000
_cell.angle_alpha   90.00
_cell.angle_beta   90.00
_cell.angle_gamma   90.00
#
_symmetry.space_group_name_H-M   'P 1'
#
loop_
_entity.id
_entity.type
_entity.pdbx_description
1 polymer ?
#
loop_
_entity_poly.entity_id
_entity_poly.type
_entity_poly.pdbx_seq_one_letter_code
_entity_poly.pdbx_strand_id
1 'polypeptide(L)'
;LCHGDYRANNVMMREKEGEVVDVMPVDYQIIRYGCPANDLLYFIYGCTDPQFRRRHMKHLIDMYYETMTNYLKYFNIDITEVYPRKEFDSSLRNRQHFGVLVALCFYAFYYAPKDNPPDLTKGSDCLDIDVDLDIVKRIEDTIE
;
A
#
# COMPACT_ATOMS: atom_id res chain seq x y z
N LEU A 1 11.40 6.68 -7.42
CA LEU A 1 10.25 7.60 -7.38
C LEU A 1 9.10 6.84 -6.74
N CYS A 2 8.42 7.42 -5.75
CA CYS A 2 7.31 6.79 -5.05
C CYS A 2 6.08 7.67 -5.19
N HIS A 3 4.91 7.04 -5.36
CA HIS A 3 3.61 7.67 -5.41
C HIS A 3 3.28 8.38 -4.08
N GLY A 4 3.63 7.76 -2.95
CA GLY A 4 3.39 8.32 -1.62
C GLY A 4 2.01 8.02 -1.06
N ASP A 5 0.95 8.02 -1.88
CA ASP A 5 -0.42 7.63 -1.50
C ASP A 5 -0.94 6.43 -2.33
N TYR A 6 -0.18 5.32 -2.39
CA TYR A 6 -0.51 4.19 -3.28
C TYR A 6 -1.51 3.21 -2.62
N ARG A 7 -2.78 3.61 -2.59
CA ARG A 7 -3.91 2.85 -2.03
C ARG A 7 -4.96 2.53 -3.10
N ALA A 8 -5.79 1.53 -2.86
CA ALA A 8 -6.74 1.00 -3.87
C ALA A 8 -7.67 2.07 -4.46
N ASN A 9 -8.12 3.04 -3.66
CA ASN A 9 -9.00 4.11 -4.15
C ASN A 9 -8.27 5.12 -5.07
N ASN A 10 -6.95 5.09 -5.12
CA ASN A 10 -6.13 5.87 -6.06
C ASN A 10 -5.70 5.02 -7.27
N VAL A 11 -6.31 3.85 -7.47
CA VAL A 11 -6.12 3.01 -8.64
C VAL A 11 -7.46 2.85 -9.36
N MET A 12 -7.59 3.52 -10.50
CA MET A 12 -8.74 3.36 -11.37
C MET A 12 -8.64 2.04 -12.12
N MET A 13 -9.72 1.26 -12.13
CA MET A 13 -9.78 -0.02 -12.83
C MET A 13 -10.80 0.07 -13.97
N ARG A 14 -10.41 -0.38 -15.17
CA ARG A 14 -11.34 -0.59 -16.27
C ARG A 14 -11.71 -2.06 -16.31
N GLU A 15 -13.00 -2.34 -16.26
CA GLU A 15 -13.52 -3.71 -16.33
C GLU A 15 -14.24 -3.96 -17.64
N LYS A 16 -14.13 -5.20 -18.14
CA LYS A 16 -14.91 -5.71 -19.27
C LYS A 16 -15.34 -7.14 -18.94
N GLU A 17 -16.64 -7.41 -19.01
CA GLU A 17 -17.21 -8.75 -18.73
C GLU A 17 -16.84 -9.31 -17.34
N GLY A 18 -16.67 -8.43 -16.34
CA GLY A 18 -16.31 -8.81 -14.97
C GLY A 18 -14.81 -8.99 -14.72
N GLU A 19 -13.98 -8.81 -15.75
CA GLU A 19 -12.52 -8.92 -15.65
C GLU A 19 -11.88 -7.53 -15.72
N VAL A 20 -10.87 -7.30 -14.88
CA VAL A 20 -10.05 -6.08 -14.92
C VAL A 20 -9.15 -6.14 -16.14
N VAL A 21 -9.37 -5.24 -17.10
CA VAL A 21 -8.62 -5.15 -18.36
C VAL A 21 -7.60 -4.01 -18.39
N ASP A 22 -7.68 -3.08 -17.44
CA ASP A 22 -6.73 -1.98 -17.33
C ASP A 22 -6.71 -1.40 -15.92
N VAL A 23 -5.57 -0.86 -15.53
CA VAL A 23 -5.38 -0.18 -14.25
C VAL A 23 -4.60 1.11 -14.45
N MET A 24 -5.04 2.19 -13.81
CA MET A 24 -4.40 3.50 -13.90
C MET A 24 -4.30 4.11 -12.50
N PRO A 25 -3.09 4.24 -11.93
CA PRO A 25 -2.88 5.03 -10.74
C PRO A 25 -3.19 6.51 -11.00
N VAL A 26 -3.77 7.17 -10.01
CA VAL A 26 -4.14 8.59 -10.02
C VAL A 26 -3.74 9.24 -8.70
N ASP A 27 -3.86 10.56 -8.62
CA ASP A 27 -3.60 11.34 -7.39
C ASP A 27 -2.13 11.34 -6.92
N TYR A 28 -1.27 11.98 -7.72
CA TYR A 28 0.17 12.11 -7.49
C TYR A 28 0.56 13.28 -6.56
N GLN A 29 -0.35 13.79 -5.74
CA GLN A 29 -0.15 15.02 -4.96
C GLN A 29 1.01 14.96 -3.94
N ILE A 30 1.39 13.76 -3.49
CA ILE A 30 2.50 13.53 -2.54
C ILE A 30 3.65 12.69 -3.11
N ILE A 31 3.84 12.75 -4.43
CA ILE A 31 4.96 12.07 -5.10
C ILE A 31 6.31 12.50 -4.51
N ARG A 32 7.20 11.54 -4.28
CA ARG A 32 8.49 11.81 -3.65
C ARG A 32 9.58 10.86 -4.09
N TYR A 33 10.83 11.31 -3.97
CA TYR A 33 11.98 10.41 -4.04
C TYR A 33 12.03 9.58 -2.75
N GLY A 34 12.09 8.26 -2.91
CA GLY A 34 12.02 7.34 -1.79
C GLY A 34 12.27 5.91 -2.20
N CYS A 35 12.24 5.03 -1.20
CA CYS A 35 12.39 3.60 -1.40
C CYS A 35 11.06 3.00 -1.91
N PRO A 36 11.05 2.24 -3.02
CA PRO A 36 9.83 1.65 -3.58
C PRO A 36 9.12 0.68 -2.63
N ALA A 37 9.85 0.12 -1.65
CA ALA A 37 9.26 -0.68 -0.58
C ALA A 37 8.15 0.05 0.19
N ASN A 38 8.19 1.38 0.27
CA ASN A 38 7.16 2.15 0.97
C ASN A 38 5.79 2.01 0.29
N ASP A 39 5.71 2.25 -1.02
CA ASP A 39 4.43 2.15 -1.75
C ASP A 39 3.96 0.70 -1.81
N LEU A 40 4.87 -0.26 -1.97
CA LEU A 40 4.51 -1.69 -1.99
C LEU A 40 3.92 -2.14 -0.65
N LEU A 41 4.58 -1.81 0.47
CA LEU A 41 4.09 -2.18 1.80
C LEU A 41 2.80 -1.44 2.14
N TYR A 42 2.70 -0.15 1.80
CA TYR A 42 1.45 0.59 1.94
C TYR A 42 0.32 -0.13 1.19
N PHE A 43 0.50 -0.41 -0.09
CA PHE A 43 -0.54 -1.06 -0.89
C PHE A 43 -0.96 -2.42 -0.31
N ILE A 44 0.00 -3.28 0.02
CA ILE A 44 -0.29 -4.62 0.56
C ILE A 44 -1.01 -4.52 1.90
N TYR A 45 -0.50 -3.75 2.86
CA TYR A 45 -1.13 -3.67 4.19
C TYR A 45 -2.46 -2.91 4.18
N GLY A 46 -2.58 -1.88 3.34
CA GLY A 46 -3.79 -1.06 3.25
C GLY A 46 -4.92 -1.69 2.45
N CYS A 47 -4.63 -2.61 1.53
CA CYS A 47 -5.62 -3.15 0.58
C CYS A 47 -5.92 -4.65 0.77
N THR A 48 -5.26 -5.33 1.71
CA THR A 48 -5.45 -6.77 1.93
C THR A 48 -5.68 -7.10 3.39
N ASP A 49 -6.37 -8.21 3.65
CA ASP A 49 -6.55 -8.71 5.01
C ASP A 49 -5.35 -9.57 5.48
N PRO A 50 -5.20 -9.78 6.81
CA PRO A 50 -4.14 -10.60 7.39
C PRO A 50 -4.04 -12.02 6.84
N GLN A 51 -5.17 -12.68 6.56
CA GLN A 51 -5.17 -14.05 6.03
C GLN A 51 -4.63 -14.07 4.60
N PHE A 52 -5.00 -13.09 3.78
CA PHE A 52 -4.45 -12.92 2.44
C PHE A 52 -2.95 -12.68 2.48
N ARG A 53 -2.46 -11.78 3.35
CA ARG A 53 -1.01 -11.53 3.49
C ARG A 53 -0.25 -12.78 3.91
N ARG A 54 -0.74 -13.54 4.90
CA ARG A 54 -0.10 -14.80 5.32
C ARG A 54 0.06 -15.80 4.17
N ARG A 55 -0.91 -15.85 3.24
CA ARG A 55 -0.87 -16.75 2.08
C ARG A 55 -0.06 -16.22 0.90
N HIS A 56 -0.05 -14.90 0.68
CA HIS A 56 0.40 -14.33 -0.60
C HIS A 56 1.54 -13.31 -0.50
N MET A 57 1.97 -12.88 0.69
CA MET A 57 2.99 -11.83 0.86
C MET A 57 4.27 -12.10 0.06
N LYS A 58 4.83 -13.31 0.16
CA LYS A 58 6.05 -13.68 -0.57
C LYS A 58 5.83 -13.56 -2.09
N HIS A 59 4.71 -14.07 -2.58
CA HIS A 59 4.38 -14.03 -4.01
C HIS A 59 4.26 -12.60 -4.52
N LEU A 60 3.59 -11.70 -3.78
CA LEU A 60 3.45 -10.29 -4.15
C LEU A 60 4.79 -9.57 -4.20
N ILE A 61 5.66 -9.82 -3.23
CA ILE A 61 7.02 -9.26 -3.18
C ILE A 61 7.85 -9.74 -4.37
N ASP A 62 7.82 -11.03 -4.67
CA ASP A 62 8.52 -11.63 -5.81
C ASP A 62 8.01 -11.05 -7.14
N MET A 63 6.68 -11.02 -7.32
CA MET A 63 6.03 -10.46 -8.51
C MET A 63 6.41 -8.99 -8.72
N TYR A 64 6.45 -8.19 -7.65
CA TYR A 64 6.86 -6.79 -7.74
C TYR A 64 8.32 -6.66 -8.21
N TYR A 65 9.23 -7.43 -7.62
CA TYR A 65 10.66 -7.37 -7.99
C TYR A 65 10.89 -7.86 -9.42
N GLU A 66 10.20 -8.92 -9.86
CA GLU A 66 10.25 -9.41 -11.23
C GLU A 66 9.69 -8.39 -12.23
N THR A 67 8.57 -7.75 -11.90
CA THR A 67 7.98 -6.69 -12.74
C THR A 67 8.92 -5.51 -12.87
N MET A 68 9.53 -5.06 -11.76
CA MET A 68 10.53 -4.00 -11.74
C MET A 68 11.79 -4.39 -12.56
N THR A 69 12.23 -5.64 -12.45
CA THR A 69 13.35 -6.19 -13.24
C THR A 69 13.04 -6.11 -14.73
N ASN A 70 11.86 -6.56 -15.15
CA ASN A 70 11.44 -6.54 -16.55
C ASN A 70 11.25 -5.12 -17.06
N TYR A 71 10.72 -4.21 -16.23
CA TYR A 71 10.56 -2.81 -16.57
C TYR A 71 11.93 -2.12 -16.83
N LEU A 72 12.92 -2.35 -15.95
CA LEU A 72 14.25 -1.75 -16.09
C LEU A 72 15.02 -2.29 -17.31
N LYS A 73 14.77 -3.53 -17.72
CA LYS A 73 15.34 -4.10 -18.96
C LYS A 73 14.97 -3.32 -20.21
N TYR A 74 13.78 -2.71 -20.29
CA TYR A 74 13.41 -1.86 -21.43
C TYR A 74 14.33 -0.65 -21.61
N PHE A 75 15.01 -0.23 -20.53
CA PHE A 75 15.97 0.86 -20.53
C PHE A 75 17.44 0.39 -20.54
N ASN A 76 17.67 -0.91 -20.77
CA ASN A 76 18.99 -1.55 -20.69
C ASN A 76 19.67 -1.39 -19.31
N ILE A 77 18.89 -1.34 -18.23
CA ILE A 77 19.40 -1.28 -16.86
C ILE A 77 19.33 -2.67 -16.25
N ASP A 78 20.46 -3.17 -15.77
CA ASP A 78 20.49 -4.38 -14.95
C ASP A 78 20.15 -4.05 -13.50
N ILE A 79 19.04 -4.63 -13.02
CA ILE A 79 18.57 -4.43 -11.65
C ILE A 79 19.56 -4.96 -10.61
N THR A 80 20.38 -5.97 -10.95
CA THR A 80 21.34 -6.53 -9.99
C THR A 80 22.45 -5.56 -9.63
N GLU A 81 22.72 -4.58 -10.50
CA GLU A 81 23.75 -3.55 -10.30
C GLU A 81 23.21 -2.32 -9.56
N VAL A 82 21.92 -1.98 -9.75
CA VAL A 82 21.34 -0.74 -9.20
C VAL A 82 20.46 -0.96 -7.97
N TYR A 83 19.80 -2.12 -7.88
CA TYR A 83 18.97 -2.47 -6.72
C TYR A 83 18.87 -3.99 -6.52
N PRO A 84 19.97 -4.63 -6.08
CA PRO A 84 20.04 -6.08 -5.94
C PRO A 84 18.94 -6.64 -5.03
N ARG A 85 18.52 -7.88 -5.29
CA ARG A 85 17.43 -8.53 -4.56
C ARG A 85 17.61 -8.52 -3.04
N LYS A 86 18.85 -8.74 -2.59
CA LYS A 86 19.22 -8.71 -1.16
C LYS A 86 18.93 -7.34 -0.52
N GLU A 87 19.21 -6.25 -1.23
CA GLU A 87 18.95 -4.88 -0.74
C GLU A 87 17.47 -4.54 -0.76
N PHE A 88 16.74 -5.00 -1.78
CA PHE A 88 15.29 -4.89 -1.83
C PHE A 88 14.63 -5.61 -0.65
N ASP A 89 14.99 -6.87 -0.40
CA ASP A 89 14.44 -7.63 0.73
C ASP A 89 14.82 -6.99 2.08
N SER A 90 16.05 -6.46 2.19
CA SER A 90 16.49 -5.71 3.38
C SER A 90 15.64 -4.44 3.57
N SER A 91 15.36 -3.73 2.47
CA SER A 91 14.54 -2.52 2.49
C SER A 91 13.12 -2.81 2.98
N LEU A 92 12.52 -3.92 2.55
CA LEU A 92 11.19 -4.37 2.99
C LEU A 92 11.19 -4.72 4.49
N ARG A 93 12.15 -5.52 4.95
CA ARG A 93 12.26 -5.87 6.38
C ARG A 93 12.40 -4.64 7.27
N ASN A 94 13.24 -3.68 6.88
CA ASN A 94 13.46 -2.46 7.65
C ASN A 94 12.27 -1.49 7.63
N ARG A 95 11.29 -1.71 6.74
CA ARG A 95 10.12 -0.82 6.54
C ARG A 95 8.79 -1.49 6.83
N GLN A 96 8.76 -2.74 7.27
CA GLN A 96 7.51 -3.44 7.60
C GLN A 96 6.64 -2.65 8.60
N HIS A 97 7.26 -2.00 9.58
CA HIS A 97 6.58 -1.16 10.57
C HIS A 97 5.91 0.06 9.94
N PHE A 98 6.46 0.59 8.84
CA PHE A 98 5.82 1.68 8.09
C PHE A 98 4.51 1.20 7.45
N GLY A 99 4.49 0.02 6.84
CA GLY A 99 3.27 -0.57 6.27
C GLY A 99 2.16 -0.74 7.31
N VAL A 100 2.52 -1.27 8.48
CA VAL A 100 1.60 -1.41 9.62
C VAL A 100 1.11 -0.04 10.10
N LEU A 101 2.03 0.90 10.36
CA LEU A 101 1.68 2.24 10.85
C LEU A 101 0.70 2.95 9.91
N VAL A 102 0.96 2.90 8.59
CA VAL A 102 0.08 3.50 7.61
C VAL A 102 -1.29 2.81 7.60
N ALA A 103 -1.35 1.48 7.64
CA ALA A 103 -2.63 0.78 7.74
C ALA A 103 -3.43 1.22 8.98
N LEU A 104 -2.78 1.35 10.14
CA LEU A 104 -3.41 1.84 11.37
C LEU A 104 -3.98 3.26 11.20
N CYS A 105 -3.22 4.18 10.60
CA CYS A 105 -3.69 5.54 10.35
C CYS A 105 -4.91 5.57 9.42
N PHE A 106 -4.93 4.71 8.40
CA PHE A 106 -6.02 4.71 7.40
C PHE A 106 -7.23 3.86 7.79
N TYR A 107 -7.09 2.90 8.70
CA TYR A 107 -8.21 2.11 9.19
C TYR A 107 -9.28 2.99 9.86
N ALA A 108 -8.87 4.03 10.59
CA ALA A 108 -9.81 4.99 11.16
C ALA A 108 -10.73 5.60 10.07
N PHE A 109 -10.19 5.88 8.89
CA PHE A 109 -10.98 6.38 7.76
C PHE A 109 -11.77 5.29 7.04
N TYR A 110 -11.21 4.09 6.87
CA TYR A 110 -11.87 2.99 6.17
C TYR A 110 -13.06 2.42 6.93
N TYR A 111 -13.03 2.48 8.27
CA TYR A 111 -14.05 1.92 9.14
C TYR A 111 -14.88 2.98 9.87
N ALA A 112 -14.76 4.25 9.49
CA ALA A 112 -15.65 5.27 10.01
C ALA A 112 -17.12 4.94 9.64
N PRO A 113 -18.09 5.17 10.56
CA PRO A 113 -19.50 4.96 10.29
C PRO A 113 -19.94 5.74 9.04
N LYS A 114 -20.68 5.08 8.14
CA LYS A 114 -21.14 5.70 6.89
C LYS A 114 -22.05 6.91 7.11
N ASP A 115 -22.76 6.90 8.23
CA ASP A 115 -23.68 7.94 8.70
C ASP A 115 -22.98 9.07 9.48
N ASN A 116 -21.72 8.86 9.91
CA ASN A 116 -20.90 9.88 10.57
C ASN A 116 -19.46 9.90 10.00
N PRO A 117 -19.28 10.26 8.72
CA PRO A 117 -17.95 10.27 8.12
C PRO A 117 -17.07 11.37 8.74
N PRO A 118 -15.73 11.19 8.77
CA PRO A 118 -14.81 12.21 9.28
C PRO A 118 -14.91 13.50 8.46
N ASP A 119 -15.06 14.64 9.13
CA ASP A 119 -15.04 15.94 8.47
C ASP A 119 -13.60 16.35 8.14
N LEU A 120 -13.17 16.01 6.93
CA LEU A 120 -11.83 16.29 6.41
C LEU A 120 -11.59 17.78 6.12
N THR A 121 -12.59 18.65 6.25
CA THR A 121 -12.42 20.10 6.07
C THR A 121 -11.88 20.78 7.33
N LYS A 122 -11.98 20.11 8.48
CA LYS A 122 -11.37 20.55 9.73
C LYS A 122 -9.89 20.14 9.73
N GLY A 123 -9.02 21.01 10.25
CA GLY A 123 -7.60 20.71 10.39
C GLY A 123 -7.36 19.45 11.23
N SER A 124 -6.18 18.84 11.13
CA SER A 124 -5.82 17.60 11.83
C SER A 124 -6.08 17.62 13.33
N ASP A 125 -6.05 18.81 13.93
CA ASP A 125 -6.24 19.05 15.36
C ASP A 125 -7.71 18.93 15.80
N CYS A 126 -8.65 18.72 14.86
CA CYS A 126 -10.09 18.70 15.08
C CYS A 126 -10.78 17.49 14.41
N LEU A 127 -10.00 16.49 13.97
CA LEU A 127 -10.52 15.26 13.38
C LEU A 127 -10.98 14.30 14.49
N ASP A 128 -12.26 14.42 14.87
CA ASP A 128 -12.94 13.39 15.66
C ASP A 128 -13.39 12.27 14.72
N ILE A 129 -12.74 11.11 14.84
CA ILE A 129 -13.09 9.90 14.08
C ILE A 129 -13.73 8.92 15.05
N ASP A 130 -15.04 8.70 14.92
CA ASP A 130 -15.69 7.57 15.57
C ASP A 130 -15.17 6.29 14.92
N VAL A 131 -14.46 5.48 15.72
CA VAL A 131 -13.94 4.18 15.31
C VAL A 131 -14.74 3.08 16.00
N ASP A 132 -15.25 2.14 15.21
CA ASP A 132 -15.90 0.94 15.71
C ASP A 132 -14.91 0.13 16.59
N LEU A 133 -15.40 -0.46 17.68
CA LEU A 133 -14.62 -1.30 18.61
C LEU A 133 -13.97 -2.50 17.90
N ASP A 134 -14.54 -2.93 16.76
CA ASP A 134 -13.95 -3.95 15.89
C ASP A 134 -12.57 -3.58 15.33
N ILE A 135 -12.16 -2.29 15.42
CA ILE A 135 -10.82 -1.87 15.01
C ILE A 135 -9.73 -2.54 15.86
N VAL A 136 -9.96 -2.76 17.16
CA VAL A 136 -8.95 -3.34 18.07
C VAL A 136 -8.55 -4.74 17.62
N LYS A 137 -9.53 -5.59 17.31
CA LYS A 137 -9.29 -6.94 16.81
C LYS A 137 -8.56 -6.96 15.48
N ARG A 138 -8.84 -5.99 14.60
CA ARG A 138 -8.17 -5.85 13.29
C ARG A 138 -6.75 -5.30 13.42
N ILE A 139 -6.48 -4.46 14.42
CA ILE A 139 -5.14 -3.99 14.76
C ILE A 139 -4.30 -5.18 15.22
N GLU A 140 -4.83 -6.00 16.13
CA GLU A 140 -4.18 -7.23 16.60
C GLU A 140 -3.83 -8.16 15.44
N ASP A 141 -4.80 -8.44 14.55
CA ASP A 141 -4.55 -9.28 13.38
C ASP A 141 -3.58 -8.65 12.35
N THR A 142 -3.37 -7.33 12.39
CA THR A 142 -2.44 -6.64 11.47
C THR A 142 -0.99 -6.68 11.96
N ILE A 143 -0.79 -6.84 13.27
CA ILE A 143 0.52 -6.91 13.93
C ILE A 143 1.08 -8.35 13.92
N GLU A 144 0.22 -9.37 13.87
CA GLU A 144 0.59 -10.79 13.68
C GLU A 144 1.03 -11.17 12.26
#